data_AF-A0A949XBS8-F1
#
_entry.id   AF-A0A949XBS8-F1
#
_cell.length_a   1.000
_cell.length_b   1.000
_cell.length_c   1.000
_cell.angle_alpha   90.00
_cell.angle_beta   90.00
_cell.angle_gamma   90.00
#
_symmetry.space_group_name_H-M   'P 1'
#
loop_
_entity.id
_entity.type
_entity.pdbx_description
1 polymer ?
#
loop_
_entity_poly.entity_id
_entity_poly.type
_entity_poly.pdbx_seq_one_letter_code
_entity_poly.pdbx_strand_id
1 'polypeptide(L)'
;MQREIRFIEGEAISEWHTLPSPNYQGNPPTIQGTGYKSVEVLGKLLNFDLNISPFKNTACSSCHMPYVGFSGPIPSVNLTMIAYPGTFHYRAGKRTAQRYTYSPDFPVLEFNFTQSMPGQTATFFGGNFWDARSTGYKLQSADAEQAQHPPVDTQEMGFPDTACIAFRLSTAVYRQLFENVWGDSFTIHWPPITERICDTPGGAAKFGGNPTPVPLSSEDRTKANNIYDHWGQSISFYERSNRLSPFSS
;
A
#
# COMPACT_ATOMS: atom_id res chain seq x y z
N MET A 1 10.87 6.77 15.39
CA MET A 1 10.18 6.28 14.19
C MET A 1 9.30 7.33 13.55
N GLN A 2 8.16 7.71 14.14
CA GLN A 2 7.22 8.66 13.51
C GLN A 2 7.83 10.01 13.09
N ARG A 3 8.79 10.55 13.85
CA ARG A 3 9.52 11.76 13.46
C ARG A 3 10.25 11.59 12.12
N GLU A 4 10.90 10.45 11.93
CA GLU A 4 11.64 10.12 10.71
C GLU A 4 10.68 9.92 9.52
N ILE A 5 9.55 9.23 9.77
CA ILE A 5 8.50 9.04 8.77
C ILE A 5 7.97 10.39 8.27
N ARG A 6 7.61 11.30 9.19
CA ARG A 6 7.15 12.66 8.84
C ARG A 6 8.22 13.48 8.11
N PHE A 7 9.49 13.28 8.45
CA PHE A 7 10.59 13.93 7.76
C PHE A 7 10.65 13.49 6.30
N ILE A 8 10.64 12.18 6.03
CA ILE A 8 10.68 11.62 4.67
C ILE A 8 9.41 11.96 3.88
N GLU A 9 8.25 11.98 4.53
CA GLU A 9 7.00 12.46 3.94
C GLU A 9 7.12 13.94 3.51
N GLY A 10 7.70 14.80 4.36
CA GLY A 10 7.96 16.19 4.03
C GLY A 10 8.91 16.39 2.84
N GLU A 11 9.93 15.53 2.72
CA GLU A 11 10.80 15.50 1.54
C GLU A 11 10.01 15.09 0.28
N ALA A 12 9.13 14.10 0.38
CA ALA A 12 8.30 13.65 -0.74
C ALA A 12 7.29 14.73 -1.18
N ILE A 13 6.72 15.49 -0.23
CA ILE A 13 5.85 16.65 -0.51
C ILE A 13 6.65 17.74 -1.24
N SER A 14 7.86 18.03 -0.76
CA SER A 14 8.74 19.03 -1.38
C SER A 14 9.11 18.61 -2.80
N GLU A 15 9.45 17.33 -3.00
CA GLU A 15 9.73 16.77 -4.32
C GLU A 15 8.52 16.88 -5.25
N TRP A 16 7.32 16.51 -4.79
CA TRP A 16 6.09 16.64 -5.58
C TRP A 16 5.88 18.07 -6.08
N HIS A 17 6.04 19.07 -5.23
CA HIS A 17 5.86 20.48 -5.63
C HIS A 17 6.87 20.97 -6.66
N THR A 18 8.00 20.28 -6.84
CA THR A 18 8.97 20.59 -7.92
C THR A 18 8.63 19.93 -9.25
N LEU A 19 7.71 18.97 -9.27
CA LEU A 19 7.30 18.29 -10.49
C LEU A 19 6.32 19.14 -11.30
N PRO A 20 6.55 19.31 -12.61
CA PRO A 20 5.50 19.78 -13.51
C PRO A 20 4.26 18.88 -13.40
N SER A 21 3.08 19.49 -13.33
CA SER A 21 1.82 18.75 -13.28
C SER A 21 1.71 17.79 -14.47
N PRO A 22 1.25 16.55 -14.26
CA PRO A 22 1.02 15.60 -15.34
C PRO A 22 0.16 16.21 -16.46
N ASN A 23 0.63 16.09 -17.70
CA ASN A 23 -0.08 16.56 -18.88
C ASN A 23 -0.50 15.37 -19.76
N TYR A 24 -1.81 15.16 -19.90
CA TYR A 24 -2.36 14.10 -20.75
C TYR A 24 -2.50 14.58 -22.20
N GLN A 25 -1.95 13.81 -23.14
CA GLN A 25 -2.05 14.10 -24.57
C GLN A 25 -2.42 12.86 -25.39
N GLY A 26 -3.02 13.09 -26.56
CA GLY A 26 -3.35 12.04 -27.53
C GLY A 26 -4.68 11.31 -27.27
N ASN A 27 -4.93 10.30 -28.10
CA ASN A 27 -6.05 9.35 -27.95
C ASN A 27 -5.53 7.93 -28.30
N PRO A 28 -5.41 7.00 -27.33
CA PRO A 28 -5.79 7.15 -25.93
C PRO A 28 -4.93 8.21 -25.20
N PRO A 29 -5.47 8.90 -24.17
CA PRO A 29 -4.70 9.86 -23.38
C PRO A 29 -3.49 9.22 -22.70
N THR A 30 -2.33 9.86 -22.79
CA THR A 30 -1.06 9.40 -22.20
C THR A 30 -0.39 10.53 -21.42
N ILE A 31 0.16 10.24 -20.24
CA ILE A 31 0.91 11.24 -19.46
C ILE A 31 2.26 11.51 -20.13
N GLN A 32 2.53 12.77 -20.45
CA GLN A 32 3.78 13.19 -21.08
C GLN A 32 4.78 13.73 -20.06
N GLY A 33 6.06 13.41 -20.25
CA GLY A 33 7.18 13.94 -19.47
C GLY A 33 7.30 13.38 -18.05
N THR A 34 6.39 13.76 -17.14
CA THR A 34 6.53 13.54 -15.70
C THR A 34 5.79 12.32 -15.15
N GLY A 35 5.15 11.51 -16.00
CA GLY A 35 4.27 10.41 -15.56
C GLY A 35 4.93 9.42 -14.63
N TYR A 36 6.07 8.83 -15.03
CA TYR A 36 6.81 7.87 -14.20
C TYR A 36 7.25 8.48 -12.86
N LYS A 37 7.75 9.71 -12.91
CA LYS A 37 8.19 10.42 -11.70
C LYS A 37 7.04 10.75 -10.76
N SER A 38 5.87 11.10 -11.32
CA SER A 38 4.67 11.44 -10.56
C SER A 38 4.10 10.23 -9.82
N VAL A 39 4.00 9.07 -10.48
CA VAL A 39 3.54 7.83 -9.81
C VAL A 39 4.55 7.34 -8.77
N GLU A 40 5.86 7.49 -9.02
CA GLU A 40 6.90 7.15 -8.04
C GLU A 40 6.82 8.04 -6.79
N VAL A 41 6.67 9.36 -6.97
CA VAL A 41 6.53 10.30 -5.83
C VAL A 41 5.22 10.08 -5.09
N LEU A 42 4.13 9.77 -5.81
CA LEU A 42 2.86 9.37 -5.21
C LEU A 42 3.05 8.13 -4.33
N GLY A 43 3.65 7.05 -4.85
CA GLY A 43 3.93 5.85 -4.07
C GLY A 43 4.81 6.12 -2.85
N LYS A 44 5.81 7.01 -2.97
CA LYS A 44 6.60 7.45 -1.82
C LYS A 44 5.71 8.15 -0.78
N LEU A 45 4.88 9.11 -1.17
CA LEU A 45 3.95 9.79 -0.24
C LEU A 45 3.06 8.78 0.51
N LEU A 46 2.46 7.84 -0.22
CA LEU A 46 1.61 6.80 0.35
C LEU A 46 2.34 5.91 1.36
N ASN A 47 3.59 5.57 1.08
CA ASN A 47 4.41 4.67 1.90
C ASN A 47 4.82 5.28 3.27
N PHE A 48 4.82 6.61 3.36
CA PHE A 48 5.19 7.37 4.56
C PHE A 48 3.98 8.09 5.22
N ASP A 49 2.76 7.93 4.68
CA ASP A 49 1.58 8.59 5.24
C ASP A 49 1.05 7.86 6.50
N LEU A 50 1.24 8.48 7.67
CA LEU A 50 0.74 7.97 8.94
C LEU A 50 -0.79 7.98 9.04
N ASN A 51 -1.48 8.79 8.24
CA ASN A 51 -2.95 8.89 8.24
C ASN A 51 -3.64 7.65 7.68
N ILE A 52 -2.89 6.74 7.02
CA ILE A 52 -3.39 5.44 6.56
C ILE A 52 -3.43 4.44 7.74
N SER A 53 -3.83 4.89 8.93
CA SER A 53 -4.17 4.04 10.07
C SER A 53 -5.26 4.73 10.91
N PRO A 54 -6.12 3.99 11.65
CA PRO A 54 -7.18 4.57 12.47
C PRO A 54 -6.67 5.61 13.47
N PHE A 55 -5.52 5.36 14.10
CA PHE A 55 -4.92 6.27 15.08
C PHE A 55 -3.91 7.26 14.48
N LYS A 56 -3.76 7.29 13.15
CA LYS A 56 -2.83 8.17 12.45
C LYS A 56 -1.38 8.04 12.97
N ASN A 57 -0.96 6.81 13.27
CA ASN A 57 0.26 6.50 14.02
C ASN A 57 1.17 5.44 13.39
N THR A 58 0.69 4.76 12.34
CA THR A 58 1.40 3.70 11.62
C THR A 58 1.29 3.94 10.11
N ALA A 59 2.42 3.85 9.42
CA ALA A 59 2.56 3.85 7.96
C ALA A 59 3.30 2.57 7.54
N CYS A 60 3.39 2.27 6.25
CA CYS A 60 4.18 1.14 5.74
C CYS A 60 5.62 1.18 6.28
N SER A 61 6.23 2.37 6.25
CA SER A 61 7.58 2.62 6.77
C SER A 61 7.75 2.39 8.28
N SER A 62 6.68 2.27 9.07
CA SER A 62 6.80 1.93 10.51
C SER A 62 7.43 0.55 10.74
N CYS A 63 7.25 -0.36 9.78
CA CYS A 63 7.85 -1.70 9.78
C CYS A 63 8.99 -1.83 8.76
N HIS A 64 9.15 -0.87 7.85
CA HIS A 64 10.05 -0.95 6.69
C HIS A 64 10.79 0.38 6.45
N MET A 65 11.85 0.67 7.21
CA MET A 65 12.57 1.95 7.03
C MET A 65 13.70 1.88 5.99
N PRO A 66 13.93 2.97 5.23
CA PRO A 66 15.01 3.03 4.24
C PRO A 66 16.40 2.73 4.82
N TYR A 67 16.71 3.23 6.03
CA TYR A 67 18.04 3.11 6.63
C TYR A 67 18.43 1.68 7.05
N VAL A 68 17.50 0.72 6.97
CA VAL A 68 17.74 -0.72 7.15
C VAL A 68 17.38 -1.52 5.89
N GLY A 69 17.43 -0.88 4.72
CA GLY A 69 17.07 -1.51 3.45
C GLY A 69 15.63 -2.01 3.44
N PHE A 70 14.72 -1.23 4.03
CA PHE A 70 13.28 -1.51 4.12
C PHE A 70 12.92 -2.82 4.84
N SER A 71 13.81 -3.27 5.74
CA SER A 71 13.49 -4.29 6.74
C SER A 71 13.02 -3.69 8.06
N GLY A 72 12.75 -4.55 9.04
CA GLY A 72 12.39 -4.18 10.40
C GLY A 72 13.41 -3.23 11.07
N PRO A 73 13.05 -1.98 11.38
CA PRO A 73 14.00 -0.96 11.83
C PRO A 73 14.21 -0.83 13.36
N ILE A 74 13.53 -1.65 14.18
CA ILE A 74 13.55 -1.59 15.64
C ILE A 74 14.38 -2.78 16.19
N PRO A 75 15.61 -2.55 16.68
CA PRO A 75 16.48 -3.63 17.14
C PRO A 75 15.87 -4.50 18.26
N SER A 76 15.18 -3.89 19.23
CA SER A 76 14.56 -4.64 20.33
C SER A 76 13.45 -5.60 19.86
N VAL A 77 12.70 -5.24 18.82
CA VAL A 77 11.70 -6.12 18.19
C VAL A 77 12.42 -7.25 17.45
N ASN A 78 13.46 -6.93 16.69
CA ASN A 78 14.25 -7.92 15.93
C ASN A 78 14.97 -8.94 16.83
N LEU A 79 15.35 -8.56 18.05
CA LEU A 79 15.99 -9.45 19.03
C LEU A 79 14.98 -10.29 19.84
N THR A 80 13.68 -10.03 19.71
CA THR A 80 12.64 -10.68 20.52
C THR A 80 11.56 -11.32 19.64
N MET A 81 10.40 -10.67 19.51
CA MET A 81 9.23 -11.24 18.87
C MET A 81 9.27 -11.25 17.34
N ILE A 82 10.22 -10.52 16.72
CA ILE A 82 10.48 -10.34 15.27
C ILE A 82 9.32 -9.80 14.42
N ALA A 83 8.08 -10.00 14.84
CA ALA A 83 6.90 -9.42 14.26
C ALA A 83 6.68 -8.00 14.81
N TYR A 84 6.38 -7.06 13.92
CA TYR A 84 6.32 -5.65 14.28
C TYR A 84 4.97 -5.28 14.91
N PRO A 85 4.96 -4.42 15.94
CA PRO A 85 3.72 -3.85 16.47
C PRO A 85 2.97 -3.05 15.40
N GLY A 86 1.64 -3.21 15.37
CA GLY A 86 0.75 -2.43 14.54
C GLY A 86 0.29 -1.11 15.19
N THR A 87 -0.82 -0.55 14.69
CA THR A 87 -1.46 0.68 15.20
C THR A 87 -1.80 0.56 16.70
N PHE A 88 -2.17 -0.63 17.15
CA PHE A 88 -2.18 -1.00 18.57
C PHE A 88 -0.81 -1.59 18.93
N HIS A 89 0.01 -0.88 19.71
CA HIS A 89 1.38 -1.30 20.00
C HIS A 89 1.51 -2.64 20.78
N TYR A 90 0.42 -3.17 21.33
CA TYR A 90 0.39 -4.50 21.98
C TYR A 90 -0.11 -5.62 21.05
N ARG A 91 -0.43 -5.30 19.80
CA ARG A 91 -0.77 -6.22 18.72
C ARG A 91 0.37 -6.20 17.70
N ALA A 92 0.83 -7.36 17.26
CA ALA A 92 1.93 -7.47 16.33
C ALA A 92 1.55 -8.35 15.15
N GLY A 93 2.21 -8.13 14.02
CA GLY A 93 2.07 -8.94 12.82
C GLY A 93 2.28 -10.44 13.08
N LYS A 94 1.94 -11.28 12.09
CA LYS A 94 1.97 -12.74 12.24
C LYS A 94 3.35 -13.35 11.95
N ARG A 95 4.23 -12.60 11.28
CA ARG A 95 5.55 -13.02 10.81
C ARG A 95 6.51 -11.83 10.85
N THR A 96 7.80 -12.11 10.66
CA THR A 96 8.79 -11.05 10.39
C THR A 96 8.45 -10.30 9.10
N ALA A 97 8.65 -8.98 9.11
CA ALA A 97 8.41 -8.13 7.96
C ALA A 97 9.49 -8.38 6.88
N GLN A 98 9.08 -8.72 5.66
CA GLN A 98 9.99 -8.92 4.52
C GLN A 98 10.54 -7.57 4.05
N ARG A 99 11.72 -7.56 3.43
CA ARG A 99 12.13 -6.38 2.64
C ARG A 99 11.28 -6.37 1.38
N TYR A 100 10.77 -5.21 0.99
CA TYR A 100 10.05 -5.03 -0.28
C TYR A 100 10.96 -4.48 -1.40
N THR A 101 12.24 -4.22 -1.13
CA THR A 101 13.20 -4.00 -2.22
C THR A 101 13.20 -5.23 -3.11
N TYR A 102 13.03 -5.05 -4.42
CA TYR A 102 12.93 -6.11 -5.43
C TYR A 102 11.68 -7.00 -5.33
N SER A 103 10.74 -6.77 -4.40
CA SER A 103 9.48 -7.55 -4.36
C SER A 103 8.56 -7.35 -5.58
N PRO A 104 8.53 -6.19 -6.26
CA PRO A 104 7.72 -6.03 -7.48
C PRO A 104 8.15 -6.89 -8.66
N ASP A 105 9.35 -7.48 -8.65
CA ASP A 105 9.82 -8.37 -9.72
C ASP A 105 9.38 -9.83 -9.51
N PHE A 106 8.71 -10.15 -8.39
CA PHE A 106 8.03 -11.44 -8.24
C PHE A 106 6.82 -11.50 -9.17
N PRO A 107 6.70 -12.54 -10.03
CA PRO A 107 5.58 -12.65 -10.94
C PRO A 107 4.27 -12.89 -10.18
N VAL A 108 3.16 -12.75 -10.90
CA VAL A 108 1.88 -13.27 -10.42
C VAL A 108 2.02 -14.76 -10.07
N LEU A 109 1.25 -15.23 -9.09
CA LEU A 109 1.31 -16.62 -8.64
C LEU A 109 0.87 -17.53 -9.79
N GLU A 110 1.79 -18.39 -10.21
CA GLU A 110 1.60 -19.32 -11.29
C GLU A 110 1.84 -20.75 -10.81
N PHE A 111 1.17 -21.69 -11.47
CA PHE A 111 1.37 -23.12 -11.25
C PHE A 111 2.07 -23.73 -12.47
N ASN A 112 3.29 -24.21 -12.27
CA ASN A 112 4.06 -24.86 -13.31
C ASN A 112 3.83 -26.37 -13.30
N PHE A 113 3.21 -26.91 -14.35
CA PHE A 113 3.15 -28.36 -14.58
C PHE A 113 4.42 -28.92 -15.26
N THR A 114 5.31 -28.06 -15.76
CA THR A 114 6.36 -28.38 -16.74
C THR A 114 7.79 -28.10 -16.26
N GLN A 115 8.09 -28.35 -14.98
CA GLN A 115 9.45 -28.74 -14.64
C GLN A 115 9.62 -30.23 -14.97
N SER A 116 9.77 -30.47 -16.27
CA SER A 116 10.00 -31.76 -16.94
C SER A 116 11.39 -32.33 -16.63
N MET A 117 11.80 -32.30 -15.37
CA MET A 117 12.99 -32.99 -14.89
C MET A 117 12.53 -34.30 -14.21
N PRO A 118 13.17 -35.44 -14.48
CA PRO A 118 12.84 -36.68 -13.80
C PRO A 118 12.88 -36.49 -12.28
N GLY A 119 11.71 -36.65 -11.61
CA GLY A 119 11.58 -36.50 -10.16
C GLY A 119 11.11 -35.14 -9.65
N GLN A 120 10.76 -34.17 -10.51
CA GLN A 120 10.10 -32.93 -10.07
C GLN A 120 8.56 -33.04 -10.20
N THR A 121 7.87 -32.76 -9.10
CA THR A 121 6.42 -32.56 -9.04
C THR A 121 6.07 -31.14 -9.46
N ALA A 122 4.86 -30.91 -9.96
CA ALA A 122 4.37 -29.57 -10.27
C ALA A 122 4.53 -28.59 -9.08
N THR A 123 4.92 -27.35 -9.35
CA THR A 123 5.29 -26.35 -8.33
C THR A 123 4.55 -25.03 -8.53
N PHE A 124 4.31 -24.32 -7.43
CA PHE A 124 3.86 -22.93 -7.43
C PHE A 124 5.07 -21.99 -7.41
N PHE A 125 5.01 -20.89 -8.16
CA PHE A 125 6.03 -19.83 -8.16
C PHE A 125 5.38 -18.45 -8.32
N GLY A 126 6.04 -17.41 -7.82
CA GLY A 126 5.47 -16.07 -7.77
C GLY A 126 4.60 -15.82 -6.54
N GLY A 127 3.77 -14.79 -6.63
CA GLY A 127 3.05 -14.25 -5.48
C GLY A 127 3.95 -13.48 -4.52
N ASN A 128 3.33 -12.79 -3.58
CA ASN A 128 4.00 -12.02 -2.53
C ASN A 128 3.42 -12.41 -1.16
N PHE A 129 4.05 -11.95 -0.07
CA PHE A 129 4.10 -12.56 1.26
C PHE A 129 4.89 -13.87 1.33
N TRP A 130 5.31 -14.21 2.54
CA TRP A 130 5.92 -15.51 2.91
C TRP A 130 5.13 -16.75 2.45
N ASP A 131 3.83 -16.64 2.20
CA ASP A 131 2.95 -17.73 1.77
C ASP A 131 2.30 -17.49 0.40
N ALA A 132 2.79 -16.51 -0.37
CA ALA A 132 2.31 -16.18 -1.71
C ALA A 132 0.80 -15.86 -1.83
N ARG A 133 0.12 -15.52 -0.71
CA ARG A 133 -1.33 -15.30 -0.71
C ARG A 133 -1.79 -14.06 -1.48
N SER A 134 -0.90 -13.10 -1.70
CA SER A 134 -1.12 -12.02 -2.66
C SER A 134 -0.66 -12.51 -4.01
N THR A 135 -1.61 -12.97 -4.81
CA THR A 135 -1.34 -13.72 -6.04
C THR A 135 -1.03 -12.80 -7.21
N GLY A 136 -1.41 -11.53 -7.14
CA GLY A 136 -1.30 -10.57 -8.23
C GLY A 136 -2.34 -10.76 -9.33
N TYR A 137 -3.33 -11.64 -9.14
CA TYR A 137 -4.36 -11.92 -10.14
C TYR A 137 -5.20 -10.69 -10.50
N LYS A 138 -5.68 -9.96 -9.50
CA LYS A 138 -6.58 -8.82 -9.68
C LYS A 138 -5.84 -7.60 -10.22
N LEU A 139 -4.68 -7.28 -9.63
CA LEU A 139 -3.94 -6.05 -9.96
C LEU A 139 -2.83 -6.24 -11.00
N GLN A 140 -2.62 -7.48 -11.46
CA GLN A 140 -1.50 -7.87 -12.33
C GLN A 140 -0.13 -7.52 -11.73
N SER A 141 -0.06 -7.48 -10.39
CA SER A 141 1.13 -7.29 -9.58
C SER A 141 0.87 -7.91 -8.19
N ALA A 142 1.63 -8.95 -7.85
CA ALA A 142 1.54 -9.59 -6.54
C ALA A 142 1.91 -8.64 -5.41
N ASP A 143 2.79 -7.69 -5.72
CA ASP A 143 3.28 -6.65 -4.83
C ASP A 143 2.24 -5.54 -4.59
N ALA A 144 1.55 -5.09 -5.65
CA ALA A 144 0.42 -4.17 -5.50
C ALA A 144 -0.71 -4.78 -4.65
N GLU A 145 -0.98 -6.08 -4.81
CA GLU A 145 -1.94 -6.78 -3.94
C GLU A 145 -1.43 -6.91 -2.51
N GLN A 146 -0.14 -7.18 -2.31
CA GLN A 146 0.47 -7.25 -0.98
C GLN A 146 0.25 -5.95 -0.21
N ALA A 147 0.47 -4.80 -0.87
CA ALA A 147 0.27 -3.49 -0.27
C ALA A 147 -1.14 -3.31 0.31
N GLN A 148 -2.16 -3.94 -0.30
CA GLN A 148 -3.57 -3.91 0.13
C GLN A 148 -3.89 -4.77 1.36
N HIS A 149 -2.94 -5.48 1.97
CA HIS A 149 -3.24 -6.28 3.17
C HIS A 149 -2.98 -5.52 4.48
N PRO A 150 -1.80 -4.92 4.71
CA PRO A 150 -1.49 -4.26 5.98
C PRO A 150 -2.48 -3.18 6.44
N PRO A 151 -3.02 -2.31 5.55
CA PRO A 151 -4.00 -1.27 5.92
C PRO A 151 -5.21 -1.79 6.69
N VAL A 152 -5.64 -3.03 6.43
CA VAL A 152 -6.86 -3.64 7.00
C VAL A 152 -6.59 -4.82 7.92
N ASP A 153 -5.33 -5.26 8.07
CA ASP A 153 -5.00 -6.29 9.07
C ASP A 153 -5.09 -5.69 10.48
N THR A 154 -5.94 -6.29 11.31
CA THR A 154 -6.19 -5.87 12.71
C THR A 154 -4.97 -5.92 13.63
N GLN A 155 -3.90 -6.61 13.19
CA GLN A 155 -2.62 -6.71 13.88
C GLN A 155 -1.55 -5.76 13.32
N GLU A 156 -1.83 -5.08 12.20
CA GLU A 156 -0.93 -4.15 11.52
C GLU A 156 -1.54 -2.74 11.52
N MET A 157 -2.02 -2.20 10.40
CA MET A 157 -2.52 -0.82 10.34
C MET A 157 -4.01 -0.71 10.72
N GLY A 158 -4.81 -1.75 10.49
CA GLY A 158 -6.04 -2.01 11.26
C GLY A 158 -7.31 -1.23 10.91
N PHE A 159 -7.44 -0.65 9.72
CA PHE A 159 -8.72 -0.11 9.26
C PHE A 159 -9.81 -1.19 9.20
N PRO A 160 -11.07 -0.83 9.50
CA PRO A 160 -12.18 -1.78 9.46
C PRO A 160 -12.82 -1.95 8.08
N ASP A 161 -12.50 -1.11 7.11
CA ASP A 161 -13.05 -1.09 5.76
C ASP A 161 -11.96 -0.62 4.78
N THR A 162 -11.84 -1.23 3.61
CA THR A 162 -10.92 -0.76 2.55
C THR A 162 -11.26 0.66 2.07
N ALA A 163 -12.55 1.06 2.12
CA ALA A 163 -12.95 2.42 1.77
C ALA A 163 -12.39 3.48 2.72
N CYS A 164 -11.91 3.11 3.91
CA CYS A 164 -11.23 4.06 4.79
C CYS A 164 -9.94 4.60 4.19
N ILE A 165 -9.25 3.84 3.33
CA ILE A 165 -8.06 4.31 2.62
C ILE A 165 -8.47 5.41 1.63
N ALA A 166 -9.49 5.16 0.79
CA ALA A 166 -10.03 6.17 -0.12
C ALA A 166 -10.56 7.42 0.62
N PHE A 167 -11.20 7.25 1.77
CA PHE A 167 -11.67 8.35 2.61
C PHE A 167 -10.50 9.21 3.12
N ARG A 168 -9.43 8.60 3.66
CA ARG A 168 -8.24 9.34 4.11
C ARG A 168 -7.57 10.09 2.96
N LEU A 169 -7.38 9.42 1.82
CA LEU A 169 -6.81 10.00 0.61
C LEU A 169 -7.65 11.19 0.09
N SER A 170 -8.98 11.17 0.25
CA SER A 170 -9.86 12.28 -0.15
C SER A 170 -9.59 13.60 0.58
N THR A 171 -8.90 13.52 1.72
CA THR A 171 -8.51 14.66 2.57
C THR A 171 -7.00 14.88 2.61
N ALA A 172 -6.22 14.03 1.92
CA ALA A 172 -4.76 14.12 1.91
C ALA A 172 -4.29 15.34 1.11
N VAL A 173 -3.19 15.96 1.56
CA VAL A 173 -2.59 17.13 0.90
C VAL A 173 -2.17 16.84 -0.54
N TYR A 174 -1.87 15.58 -0.84
CA TYR A 174 -1.44 15.10 -2.15
C TYR A 174 -2.57 14.46 -2.97
N ARG A 175 -3.84 14.61 -2.57
CA ARG A 175 -5.00 14.10 -3.31
C ARG A 175 -4.95 14.45 -4.81
N GLN A 176 -4.63 15.71 -5.13
CA GLN A 176 -4.58 16.17 -6.52
C GLN A 176 -3.52 15.42 -7.34
N LEU A 177 -2.40 15.03 -6.74
CA LEU A 177 -1.40 14.19 -7.41
C LEU A 177 -1.98 12.81 -7.76
N PHE A 178 -2.75 12.22 -6.83
CA PHE A 178 -3.42 10.94 -7.05
C PHE A 178 -4.39 11.02 -8.23
N GLU A 179 -5.28 12.04 -8.23
CA GLU A 179 -6.23 12.29 -9.32
C GLU A 179 -5.51 12.51 -10.66
N ASN A 180 -4.38 13.22 -10.66
CA ASN A 180 -3.59 13.49 -11.86
C ASN A 180 -2.81 12.28 -12.40
N VAL A 181 -2.53 11.27 -11.58
CA VAL A 181 -1.81 10.05 -12.02
C VAL A 181 -2.79 9.01 -12.55
N TRP A 182 -3.90 8.82 -11.86
CA TRP A 182 -4.83 7.72 -12.14
C TRP A 182 -6.09 8.14 -12.90
N GLY A 183 -6.40 9.44 -12.94
CA GLY A 183 -7.67 9.94 -13.46
C GLY A 183 -8.87 9.59 -12.57
N ASP A 184 -8.62 9.13 -11.34
CA ASP A 184 -9.65 8.81 -10.38
C ASP A 184 -10.39 10.06 -9.90
N SER A 185 -11.64 9.86 -9.49
CA SER A 185 -12.45 10.89 -8.85
C SER A 185 -12.73 10.52 -7.40
N PHE A 186 -12.30 11.36 -6.47
CA PHE A 186 -12.67 11.26 -5.06
C PHE A 186 -14.07 11.81 -4.76
N THR A 187 -14.88 12.08 -5.79
CA THR A 187 -16.29 12.47 -5.65
C THR A 187 -17.12 11.25 -5.23
N ILE A 188 -17.06 10.97 -3.93
CA ILE A 188 -17.76 9.90 -3.21
C ILE A 188 -18.67 10.55 -2.17
N HIS A 189 -19.93 10.12 -2.10
CA HIS A 189 -20.85 10.57 -1.06
C HIS A 189 -20.55 9.83 0.26
N TRP A 190 -19.66 10.41 1.06
CA TRP A 190 -19.29 9.84 2.37
C TRP A 190 -20.42 10.03 3.40
N PRO A 191 -20.97 8.95 3.98
CA PRO A 191 -21.89 9.06 5.11
C PRO A 191 -21.24 9.80 6.28
N PRO A 192 -21.96 10.63 7.06
CA PRO A 192 -21.39 11.37 8.20
C PRO A 192 -20.69 10.49 9.26
N ILE A 193 -21.04 9.21 9.33
CA ILE A 193 -20.45 8.24 10.26
C ILE A 193 -19.09 7.69 9.79
N THR A 194 -18.65 8.00 8.56
CA THR A 194 -17.44 7.43 7.94
C THR A 194 -16.19 7.66 8.78
N GLU A 195 -15.95 8.88 9.25
CA GLU A 195 -14.76 9.18 10.06
C GLU A 195 -14.74 8.36 11.35
N ARG A 196 -15.87 8.29 12.06
CA ARG A 196 -16.00 7.46 13.28
C ARG A 196 -15.73 5.99 13.00
N ILE A 197 -16.20 5.45 11.88
CA ILE A 197 -15.92 4.07 11.47
C ILE A 197 -14.41 3.92 11.23
N CYS A 198 -13.81 4.78 10.42
CA CYS A 198 -12.40 4.69 10.06
C CYS A 198 -11.43 4.98 11.22
N ASP A 199 -11.88 5.69 12.26
CA ASP A 199 -11.15 5.87 13.53
C ASP A 199 -11.32 4.69 14.50
N THR A 200 -12.17 3.71 14.18
CA THR A 200 -12.41 2.52 15.03
C THR A 200 -11.57 1.34 14.55
N PRO A 201 -10.42 1.05 15.18
CA PRO A 201 -9.57 -0.07 14.78
C PRO A 201 -10.14 -1.41 15.26
N GLY A 202 -9.66 -2.49 14.64
CA GLY A 202 -10.00 -3.86 15.02
C GLY A 202 -10.82 -4.61 13.99
N GLY A 203 -10.88 -4.10 12.76
CA GLY A 203 -11.46 -4.82 11.63
C GLY A 203 -12.98 -4.94 11.68
N ALA A 204 -13.51 -5.81 10.84
CA ALA A 204 -14.92 -6.19 10.78
C ALA A 204 -15.52 -6.63 12.13
N ALA A 205 -14.71 -7.20 13.03
CA ALA A 205 -15.17 -7.70 14.32
C ALA A 205 -15.79 -6.61 15.22
N LYS A 206 -15.36 -5.35 15.08
CA LYS A 206 -15.96 -4.21 15.79
C LYS A 206 -17.34 -3.81 15.26
N PHE A 207 -17.70 -4.30 14.08
CA PHE A 207 -18.92 -3.97 13.35
C PHE A 207 -19.76 -5.22 13.08
N GLY A 208 -19.82 -6.14 14.05
CA GLY A 208 -20.65 -7.34 13.95
C GLY A 208 -20.21 -8.33 12.86
N GLY A 209 -18.95 -8.27 12.44
CA GLY A 209 -18.42 -9.10 11.36
C GLY A 209 -18.67 -8.55 9.96
N ASN A 210 -19.27 -7.36 9.82
CA ASN A 210 -19.43 -6.70 8.53
C ASN A 210 -18.04 -6.29 7.97
N PRO A 211 -17.59 -6.83 6.83
CA PRO A 211 -16.28 -6.50 6.23
C PRO A 211 -16.25 -5.14 5.53
N THR A 212 -17.42 -4.52 5.30
CA THR A 212 -17.55 -3.21 4.66
C THR A 212 -18.49 -2.30 5.48
N PRO A 213 -18.09 -1.92 6.72
CA PRO A 213 -18.96 -1.18 7.62
C PRO A 213 -19.29 0.25 7.18
N VAL A 214 -18.54 0.86 6.24
CA VAL A 214 -18.90 2.17 5.69
C VAL A 214 -20.08 2.01 4.72
N PRO A 215 -21.27 2.60 4.99
CA PRO A 215 -22.46 2.34 4.20
C PRO A 215 -22.48 3.17 2.89
N LEU A 216 -21.70 2.75 1.91
CA LEU A 216 -21.63 3.36 0.58
C LEU A 216 -22.68 2.78 -0.37
N SER A 217 -23.12 3.59 -1.35
CA SER A 217 -23.82 3.08 -2.53
C SER A 217 -22.92 2.14 -3.34
N SER A 218 -23.48 1.29 -4.19
CA SER A 218 -22.67 0.39 -5.04
C SER A 218 -21.71 1.17 -5.96
N GLU A 219 -22.15 2.32 -6.46
CA GLU A 219 -21.33 3.20 -7.31
C GLU A 219 -20.16 3.80 -6.52
N ASP A 220 -20.45 4.40 -5.37
CA ASP A 220 -19.43 4.99 -4.50
C ASP A 220 -18.44 3.95 -3.96
N ARG A 221 -18.94 2.74 -3.66
CA ARG A 221 -18.12 1.59 -3.28
C ARG A 221 -17.17 1.18 -4.40
N THR A 222 -17.64 1.21 -5.65
CA THR A 222 -16.80 0.90 -6.81
C THR A 222 -15.69 1.94 -6.97
N LYS A 223 -16.00 3.23 -6.84
CA LYS A 223 -15.00 4.30 -6.85
C LYS A 223 -13.96 4.12 -5.73
N ALA A 224 -14.41 3.86 -4.50
CA ALA A 224 -13.52 3.63 -3.37
C ALA A 224 -12.60 2.41 -3.58
N ASN A 225 -13.13 1.33 -4.18
CA ASN A 225 -12.33 0.14 -4.51
C ASN A 225 -11.31 0.42 -5.62
N ASN A 226 -11.65 1.20 -6.65
CA ASN A 226 -10.70 1.57 -7.70
C ASN A 226 -9.56 2.43 -7.13
N ILE A 227 -9.87 3.41 -6.28
CA ILE A 227 -8.87 4.20 -5.56
C ILE A 227 -7.97 3.29 -4.71
N TYR A 228 -8.54 2.27 -4.06
CA TYR A 228 -7.78 1.31 -3.27
C TYR A 228 -6.85 0.42 -4.12
N ASP A 229 -7.28 0.03 -5.32
CA ASP A 229 -6.49 -0.72 -6.29
C ASP A 229 -5.32 0.14 -6.82
N HIS A 230 -5.60 1.38 -7.22
CA HIS A 230 -4.59 2.35 -7.66
C HIS A 230 -3.62 2.77 -6.54
N TRP A 231 -4.08 2.78 -5.28
CA TRP A 231 -3.22 3.00 -4.11
C TRP A 231 -2.17 1.89 -3.97
N GLY A 232 -2.58 0.62 -4.08
CA GLY A 232 -1.64 -0.52 -4.06
C GLY A 232 -0.68 -0.51 -5.25
N GLN A 233 -1.17 -0.20 -6.45
CA GLN A 233 -0.32 -0.09 -7.64
C GLN A 233 0.70 1.06 -7.53
N SER A 234 0.32 2.20 -6.95
CA SER A 234 1.24 3.33 -6.72
C SER A 234 2.40 2.96 -5.81
N ILE A 235 2.13 2.21 -4.73
CA ILE A 235 3.17 1.70 -3.83
C ILE A 235 4.10 0.76 -4.60
N SER A 236 3.55 -0.18 -5.38
CA SER A 236 4.34 -1.10 -6.19
C SER A 236 5.25 -0.37 -7.21
N PHE A 237 4.76 0.71 -7.82
CA PHE A 237 5.58 1.55 -8.70
C PHE A 237 6.76 2.20 -7.97
N TYR A 238 6.55 2.68 -6.74
CA TYR A 238 7.63 3.23 -5.92
C TYR A 238 8.63 2.16 -5.50
N GLU A 239 8.15 0.98 -5.07
CA GLU A 239 9.00 -0.14 -4.67
C GLU A 239 9.85 -0.68 -5.83
N ARG A 240 9.33 -0.59 -7.07
CA ARG A 240 10.05 -1.00 -8.28
C ARG A 240 11.08 0.03 -8.75
N SER A 241 10.94 1.28 -8.31
CA SER A 241 11.79 2.36 -8.81
C SER A 241 13.27 2.12 -8.54
N ASN A 242 14.15 2.62 -9.42
CA ASN A 242 15.60 2.55 -9.21
C ASN A 242 16.06 3.24 -7.92
N ARG A 243 15.23 4.07 -7.29
CA ARG A 243 15.53 4.68 -5.99
C ARG A 243 15.39 3.69 -4.83
N LEU A 244 14.48 2.73 -4.97
CA LEU A 244 14.17 1.76 -3.93
C LEU A 244 14.85 0.41 -4.22
N SER A 245 14.88 0.02 -5.49
CA SER A 245 15.46 -1.23 -5.99
C SER A 245 16.58 -0.97 -7.01
N PRO A 246 17.75 -0.42 -6.57
CA PRO A 246 18.78 0.11 -7.48
C PRO A 246 19.68 -0.94 -8.16
N PHE A 247 19.65 -2.22 -7.75
CA PHE A 247 20.60 -3.25 -8.20
C PHE A 247 22.08 -2.84 -8.04
N SER A 248 22.41 -2.18 -6.94
CA SER A 248 23.73 -1.59 -6.68
C SER A 248 24.64 -2.47 -5.80
N SER A 249 24.53 -3.79 -5.90
CA SER A 249 25.37 -4.76 -5.18
C SER A 249 26.80 -4.81 -5.71
#